data_AF-R4UGA3-F1
#
_entry.id   AF-R4UGA3-F1
#
_cell.length_a   1.000
_cell.length_b   1.000
_cell.length_c   1.000
_cell.angle_alpha   90.00
_cell.angle_beta   90.00
_cell.angle_gamma   90.00
#
_symmetry.space_group_name_H-M   'P 1'
#
loop_
_entity.id
_entity.type
_entity.pdbx_description
1 polymer ?
#
loop_
_entity_poly.entity_id
_entity_poly.type
_entity_poly.pdbx_seq_one_letter_code
_entity_poly.pdbx_strand_id
1 'polypeptide(L)'
;MKKLLTMMTVLSAVITTTTPVLGCGVFANYQKNLLDTFQIKANQTGAEIFTNLHTYMQVRYSLVEDKSATKIANYAIWYDEDEISNNDEIKVGVGDIITIKIFLNKFDSTIQNDQQKLINAGYNLNTEYVIDITVKEINKQDIKNVHVPDLETIAELEANYQALNQNENILNVVISTINKTLNLVVSQKDFYLTNDYEDKELLQTVGTVVTFTVHAESNSYLIQGDFIFTNTLSAKKDLSLVTIKPCQFPADVTATYDNLNQNEKIIAMIIKVVGTKFNVLVTIHDFQLTNDKPDDANQVVGTNVIMIVSAVPTSLILDNSFQFKIELK
;
A
#
# COMPACT_ATOMS: atom_id res chain seq x y z
N MET A 1 50.14 -38.04 -23.96
CA MET A 1 49.56 -36.77 -24.45
C MET A 1 48.44 -36.37 -23.49
N LYS A 2 48.74 -35.54 -22.47
CA LYS A 2 48.36 -34.11 -22.38
C LYS A 2 46.87 -33.82 -22.69
N LYS A 3 46.06 -33.66 -21.63
CA LYS A 3 45.27 -32.47 -21.23
C LYS A 3 44.22 -32.88 -20.18
N LEU A 4 44.43 -32.53 -18.90
CA LEU A 4 43.83 -31.40 -18.16
C LEU A 4 42.35 -31.68 -17.81
N LEU A 5 42.02 -32.13 -16.58
CA LEU A 5 41.69 -31.34 -15.36
C LEU A 5 40.54 -30.34 -15.65
N THR A 6 39.42 -30.34 -14.91
CA THR A 6 39.34 -29.68 -13.60
C THR A 6 38.22 -30.22 -12.70
N MET A 7 38.53 -30.19 -11.40
CA MET A 7 37.75 -30.47 -10.20
C MET A 7 36.31 -29.92 -10.19
N MET A 8 35.40 -30.72 -9.63
CA MET A 8 34.22 -30.23 -8.91
C MET A 8 34.29 -30.81 -7.49
N THR A 9 34.92 -30.07 -6.58
CA THR A 9 34.94 -30.39 -5.16
C THR A 9 33.55 -30.17 -4.58
N VAL A 10 32.87 -31.26 -4.24
CA VAL A 10 31.71 -31.25 -3.34
C VAL A 10 32.27 -31.07 -1.92
N LEU A 11 32.22 -29.86 -1.38
CA LEU A 11 32.34 -29.68 0.06
C LEU A 11 30.96 -29.98 0.68
N SER A 12 30.86 -31.18 1.23
CA SER A 12 29.86 -31.60 2.20
C SER A 12 29.93 -30.67 3.42
N ALA A 13 28.97 -29.76 3.54
CA ALA A 13 28.69 -29.07 4.78
C ALA A 13 27.99 -30.06 5.73
N VAL A 14 28.69 -30.36 6.83
CA VAL A 14 28.20 -31.15 7.95
C VAL A 14 27.01 -30.41 8.56
N ILE A 15 25.80 -30.95 8.37
CA ILE A 15 24.64 -30.55 9.17
C ILE A 15 24.81 -31.24 10.53
N THR A 16 25.41 -30.54 11.48
CA THR A 16 25.33 -30.93 12.89
C THR A 16 23.90 -30.66 13.36
N THR A 17 23.04 -31.67 13.26
CA THR A 17 21.77 -31.70 13.99
C THR A 17 22.06 -31.95 15.46
N THR A 18 22.38 -30.89 16.21
CA THR A 18 22.27 -30.95 17.66
C THR A 18 20.79 -30.85 18.00
N THR A 19 20.16 -32.00 18.21
CA THR A 19 18.90 -32.10 18.96
C THR A 19 19.06 -31.38 20.30
N PRO A 20 18.22 -30.39 20.64
CA PRO A 20 18.18 -29.91 22.00
C PRO A 20 17.55 -31.01 22.87
N VAL A 21 18.36 -31.48 23.80
CA VAL A 21 17.97 -32.31 24.93
C VAL A 21 16.84 -31.61 25.68
N LEU A 22 15.78 -32.36 26.00
CA LEU A 22 14.68 -31.92 26.88
C LEU A 22 15.25 -31.52 28.24
N GLY A 23 15.43 -30.22 28.44
CA GLY A 23 15.68 -29.59 29.73
C GLY A 23 14.60 -28.55 29.99
N CYS A 24 13.86 -28.71 31.08
CA CYS A 24 12.97 -27.68 31.59
C CYS A 24 13.76 -26.38 31.84
N GLY A 25 13.42 -25.30 31.13
CA GLY A 25 14.00 -24.00 31.40
C GLY A 25 13.97 -23.07 30.19
N VAL A 26 13.18 -22.01 30.33
CA VAL A 26 13.18 -20.78 29.53
C VAL A 26 12.65 -20.93 28.09
N PHE A 27 11.37 -20.65 27.92
CA PHE A 27 10.85 -20.17 26.64
C PHE A 27 11.56 -18.87 26.31
N ALA A 28 12.64 -18.93 25.52
CA ALA A 28 13.12 -17.78 24.78
C ALA A 28 12.08 -17.49 23.68
N ASN A 29 10.96 -16.88 24.07
CA ASN A 29 10.06 -16.22 23.13
C ASN A 29 10.89 -15.09 22.52
N TYR A 30 11.49 -15.33 21.36
CA TYR A 30 11.75 -14.27 20.40
C TYR A 30 10.39 -13.69 20.04
N GLN A 31 9.88 -12.74 20.85
CA GLN A 31 8.71 -11.97 20.46
C GLN A 31 9.12 -11.18 19.22
N LYS A 32 8.47 -11.51 18.12
CA LYS A 32 8.51 -10.68 16.92
C LYS A 32 8.13 -9.26 17.35
N ASN A 33 9.03 -8.31 17.20
CA ASN A 33 8.84 -6.96 17.69
C ASN A 33 7.86 -6.22 16.77
N LEU A 34 6.63 -6.00 17.25
CA LEU A 34 5.58 -5.24 16.54
C LEU A 34 6.00 -3.79 16.25
N LEU A 35 7.00 -3.29 16.99
CA LEU A 35 7.49 -1.92 17.03
C LEU A 35 8.99 -1.83 16.69
N ASP A 36 9.50 -2.69 15.81
CA ASP A 36 10.93 -2.83 15.46
C ASP A 36 11.64 -1.53 15.06
N THR A 37 10.95 -0.58 14.44
CA THR A 37 11.50 0.74 14.07
C THR A 37 10.85 1.91 14.80
N PHE A 38 9.94 1.63 15.76
CA PHE A 38 9.32 2.67 16.57
C PHE A 38 10.35 3.29 17.51
N GLN A 39 10.26 4.61 17.68
CA GLN A 39 11.21 5.36 18.49
C GLN A 39 10.47 6.29 19.45
N ILE A 40 10.96 6.37 20.68
CA ILE A 40 10.48 7.30 21.69
C ILE A 40 11.62 8.28 21.97
N LYS A 41 11.31 9.57 21.83
CA LYS A 41 12.22 10.68 22.12
C LYS A 41 12.07 11.10 23.57
N ALA A 42 13.17 11.54 24.17
CA ALA A 42 13.10 12.23 25.45
C ALA A 42 12.19 13.46 25.41
N ASN A 43 11.55 13.71 26.54
CA ASN A 43 10.57 14.75 26.82
C ASN A 43 9.22 14.58 26.12
N GLN A 44 8.96 13.44 25.47
CA GLN A 44 7.61 13.13 24.99
C GLN A 44 6.67 12.83 26.15
N THR A 45 5.42 13.27 26.03
CA THR A 45 4.35 12.91 26.96
C THR A 45 3.79 11.52 26.64
N GLY A 46 3.09 10.91 27.60
CA GLY A 46 2.41 9.64 27.36
C GLY A 46 1.39 9.72 26.22
N ALA A 47 0.63 10.81 26.13
CA ALA A 47 -0.33 11.03 25.04
C ALA A 47 0.34 11.21 23.67
N GLU A 48 1.50 11.86 23.61
CA GLU A 48 2.31 11.97 22.38
C GLU A 48 2.82 10.60 21.93
N ILE A 49 3.33 9.79 22.86
CA ILE A 49 3.79 8.42 22.56
C ILE A 49 2.62 7.58 22.04
N PHE A 50 1.45 7.65 22.68
CA PHE A 50 0.26 6.92 22.27
C PHE A 50 -0.21 7.33 20.86
N THR A 51 -0.25 8.63 20.58
CA THR A 51 -0.64 9.17 19.26
C THR A 51 0.33 8.71 18.17
N ASN A 52 1.64 8.71 18.47
CA ASN A 52 2.67 8.24 17.55
C ASN A 52 2.63 6.73 17.35
N LEU A 53 2.38 5.95 18.40
CA LEU A 53 2.20 4.50 18.33
C LEU A 53 1.05 4.13 17.40
N HIS A 54 -0.07 4.82 17.54
CA HIS A 54 -1.23 4.63 16.68
C HIS A 54 -0.91 4.91 15.21
N THR A 55 -0.28 6.05 14.94
CA THR A 55 0.16 6.41 13.58
C THR A 55 1.16 5.40 13.02
N TYR A 56 2.11 4.95 13.85
CA TYR A 56 3.09 3.94 13.50
C TYR A 56 2.42 2.64 13.04
N MET A 57 1.48 2.12 13.84
CA MET A 57 0.75 0.89 13.54
C MET A 57 0.01 0.99 12.21
N GLN A 58 -0.66 2.12 11.96
CA GLN A 58 -1.39 2.36 10.72
C GLN A 58 -0.48 2.35 9.50
N VAL A 59 0.61 3.10 9.54
CA VAL A 59 1.52 3.22 8.39
C VAL A 59 2.29 1.93 8.18
N ARG A 60 2.89 1.36 9.25
CA ARG A 60 3.73 0.16 9.18
C ARG A 60 3.00 -1.05 8.63
N TYR A 61 1.73 -1.21 9.00
CA TYR A 61 0.91 -2.35 8.60
C TYR A 61 -0.18 -1.99 7.59
N SER A 62 -0.13 -0.77 7.03
CA SER A 62 -1.05 -0.25 6.03
C SER A 62 -2.52 -0.43 6.41
N LEU A 63 -2.90 -0.08 7.64
CA LEU A 63 -4.26 -0.24 8.18
C LEU A 63 -5.15 0.91 7.67
N VAL A 64 -6.30 0.61 7.06
CA VAL A 64 -7.13 1.59 6.31
C VAL A 64 -8.56 1.70 6.86
N GLU A 65 -9.19 0.59 7.24
CA GLU A 65 -10.60 0.51 7.63
C GLU A 65 -10.84 1.05 9.05
N ASP A 66 -9.90 0.89 9.97
CA ASP A 66 -9.95 1.50 11.31
C ASP A 66 -8.88 2.57 11.52
N LYS A 67 -9.27 3.83 11.25
CA LYS A 67 -8.43 5.01 11.49
C LYS A 67 -8.10 5.28 12.96
N SER A 68 -8.72 4.57 13.91
CA SER A 68 -8.41 4.67 15.33
C SER A 68 -7.56 3.52 15.86
N ALA A 69 -7.37 2.46 15.07
CA ALA A 69 -6.77 1.17 15.44
C ALA A 69 -7.32 0.57 16.75
N THR A 70 -8.35 1.14 17.38
CA THR A 70 -8.90 0.67 18.65
C THR A 70 -9.68 -0.63 18.48
N LYS A 71 -10.27 -0.87 17.31
CA LYS A 71 -10.83 -2.18 16.96
C LYS A 71 -9.74 -3.20 16.63
N ILE A 72 -8.57 -2.73 16.19
CA ILE A 72 -7.44 -3.59 15.85
C ILE A 72 -6.67 -4.02 17.10
N ALA A 73 -6.36 -3.06 17.98
CA ALA A 73 -5.54 -3.26 19.15
C ALA A 73 -5.93 -2.33 20.30
N ASN A 74 -5.72 -2.80 21.52
CA ASN A 74 -5.68 -1.96 22.71
C ASN A 74 -4.22 -1.75 23.13
N TYR A 75 -3.87 -0.53 23.49
CA TYR A 75 -2.52 -0.16 23.90
C TYR A 75 -2.53 0.25 25.37
N ALA A 76 -1.52 -0.19 26.11
CA ALA A 76 -1.21 0.33 27.43
C ALA A 76 0.29 0.66 27.49
N ILE A 77 0.63 1.87 27.90
CA ILE A 77 2.01 2.35 27.99
C ILE A 77 2.37 2.49 29.46
N TRP A 78 3.43 1.81 29.89
CA TRP A 78 3.90 1.81 31.27
C TRP A 78 5.27 2.50 31.38
N TYR A 79 5.39 3.36 32.39
CA TYR A 79 6.63 4.05 32.75
C TYR A 79 6.70 4.17 34.27
N ASP A 80 7.85 3.84 34.87
CA ASP A 80 8.06 3.83 36.32
C ASP A 80 6.93 3.14 37.11
N GLU A 81 6.52 1.96 36.64
CA GLU A 81 5.45 1.14 37.24
C GLU A 81 4.02 1.73 37.16
N ASP A 82 3.82 2.86 36.48
CA ASP A 82 2.51 3.49 36.27
C ASP A 82 2.08 3.45 34.79
N GLU A 83 0.77 3.33 34.54
CA GLU A 83 0.21 3.46 33.18
C GLU A 83 0.06 4.94 32.80
N ILE A 84 0.65 5.34 31.66
CA ILE A 84 0.75 6.75 31.24
C ILE A 84 0.08 7.03 29.88
N SER A 85 -0.69 6.10 29.32
CA SER A 85 -1.17 6.10 27.93
C SER A 85 -1.79 7.42 27.44
N ASN A 86 -2.42 8.22 28.31
CA ASN A 86 -3.04 9.51 27.95
C ASN A 86 -2.60 10.65 28.89
N ASN A 87 -1.46 10.51 29.56
CA ASN A 87 -0.98 11.49 30.52
C ASN A 87 -0.08 12.53 29.85
N ASP A 88 -0.47 13.80 29.88
CA ASP A 88 0.28 14.94 29.32
C ASP A 88 1.32 15.54 30.28
N GLU A 89 1.27 15.18 31.57
CA GLU A 89 2.15 15.72 32.60
C GLU A 89 3.44 14.90 32.73
N ILE A 90 3.36 13.59 32.51
CA ILE A 90 4.50 12.68 32.63
C ILE A 90 5.32 12.69 31.34
N LYS A 91 6.60 13.04 31.47
CA LYS A 91 7.56 13.07 30.37
C LYS A 91 8.68 12.06 30.60
N VAL A 92 9.05 11.37 29.54
CA VAL A 92 10.07 10.32 29.59
C VAL A 92 11.47 10.89 29.36
N GLY A 93 12.48 10.39 30.07
CA GLY A 93 13.88 10.81 29.98
C GLY A 93 14.75 9.92 29.10
N VAL A 94 15.91 10.43 28.66
CA VAL A 94 16.87 9.62 27.89
C VAL A 94 17.37 8.45 28.75
N GLY A 95 17.37 7.24 28.20
CA GLY A 95 17.81 6.03 28.89
C GLY A 95 16.72 5.30 29.65
N ASP A 96 15.55 5.92 29.83
CA ASP A 96 14.40 5.27 30.44
C ASP A 96 13.89 4.12 29.58
N ILE A 97 13.25 3.15 30.22
CA ILE A 97 12.60 2.03 29.53
C ILE A 97 11.09 2.23 29.64
N ILE A 98 10.44 2.26 28.48
CA ILE A 98 8.99 2.31 28.36
C ILE A 98 8.50 0.94 27.92
N THR A 99 7.61 0.34 28.70
CA THR A 99 6.98 -0.93 28.36
C THR A 99 5.65 -0.65 27.67
N ILE A 100 5.54 -1.02 26.39
CA ILE A 100 4.31 -0.94 25.63
C ILE A 100 3.68 -2.33 25.56
N LYS A 101 2.46 -2.45 26.08
CA LYS A 101 1.61 -3.63 25.93
C LYS A 101 0.61 -3.39 24.82
N ILE A 102 0.58 -4.30 23.86
CA ILE A 102 -0.32 -4.24 22.71
C ILE A 102 -1.14 -5.51 22.69
N PHE A 103 -2.43 -5.40 22.95
CA PHE A 103 -3.36 -6.51 22.82
C PHE A 103 -4.05 -6.45 21.47
N LEU A 104 -3.66 -7.32 20.54
CA LEU A 104 -4.35 -7.44 19.26
C LEU A 104 -5.71 -8.10 19.50
N ASN A 105 -6.78 -7.45 19.08
CA ASN A 105 -8.14 -7.91 19.32
C ASN A 105 -8.45 -9.19 18.53
N LYS A 106 -9.52 -9.89 18.93
CA LYS A 106 -10.06 -11.03 18.19
C LYS A 106 -10.53 -10.63 16.79
N PHE A 107 -10.70 -11.63 15.91
CA PHE A 107 -11.21 -11.41 14.56
C PHE A 107 -12.54 -10.63 14.57
N ASP A 108 -12.64 -9.64 13.67
CA ASP A 108 -13.81 -8.81 13.43
C ASP A 108 -14.02 -8.70 11.92
N SER A 109 -15.16 -9.20 11.43
CA SER A 109 -15.49 -9.21 10.01
C SER A 109 -15.60 -7.82 9.39
N THR A 110 -15.81 -6.77 10.20
CA THR A 110 -15.93 -5.39 9.74
C THR A 110 -14.58 -4.74 9.40
N ILE A 111 -13.46 -5.32 9.87
CA ILE A 111 -12.09 -4.84 9.67
C ILE A 111 -11.14 -5.95 9.21
N GLN A 112 -11.70 -7.01 8.61
CA GLN A 112 -10.98 -8.24 8.30
C GLN A 112 -9.76 -8.01 7.40
N ASN A 113 -9.82 -7.02 6.50
CA ASN A 113 -8.74 -6.74 5.56
C ASN A 113 -7.50 -6.21 6.30
N ASP A 114 -7.70 -5.35 7.29
CA ASP A 114 -6.62 -4.82 8.11
C ASP A 114 -6.05 -5.87 9.06
N GLN A 115 -6.91 -6.69 9.68
CA GLN A 115 -6.45 -7.80 10.51
C GLN A 115 -5.66 -8.83 9.70
N GLN A 116 -6.03 -9.07 8.44
CA GLN A 116 -5.29 -9.96 7.55
C GLN A 116 -3.89 -9.42 7.22
N LYS A 117 -3.69 -8.10 7.15
CA LYS A 117 -2.34 -7.50 6.97
C LYS A 117 -1.43 -7.83 8.16
N LEU A 118 -1.94 -7.77 9.39
CA LEU A 118 -1.19 -8.17 10.60
C LEU A 118 -0.88 -9.66 10.62
N ILE A 119 -1.86 -10.50 10.25
CA ILE A 119 -1.67 -11.97 10.15
C ILE A 119 -0.61 -12.30 9.08
N ASN A 120 -0.66 -11.65 7.92
CA ASN A 120 0.33 -11.80 6.85
C ASN A 120 1.72 -11.31 7.28
N ALA A 121 1.75 -10.27 8.12
CA ALA A 121 2.95 -9.82 8.81
C ALA A 121 3.37 -10.76 9.95
N GLY A 122 2.69 -11.89 10.17
CA GLY A 122 3.07 -12.97 11.09
C GLY A 122 2.68 -12.76 12.55
N TYR A 123 1.66 -11.93 12.82
CA TYR A 123 1.14 -11.71 14.17
C TYR A 123 -0.16 -12.49 14.40
N ASN A 124 -0.29 -13.05 15.59
CA ASN A 124 -1.51 -13.69 16.07
C ASN A 124 -2.47 -12.66 16.66
N LEU A 125 -3.74 -12.74 16.27
CA LEU A 125 -4.84 -12.03 16.91
C LEU A 125 -5.13 -12.59 18.31
N ASN A 126 -5.91 -11.89 19.11
CA ASN A 126 -6.26 -12.26 20.49
C ASN A 126 -5.01 -12.60 21.34
N THR A 127 -3.95 -11.82 21.16
CA THR A 127 -2.63 -12.06 21.77
C THR A 127 -2.06 -10.74 22.26
N GLU A 128 -1.44 -10.77 23.44
CA GLU A 128 -0.69 -9.65 24.00
C GLU A 128 0.78 -9.71 23.57
N TYR A 129 1.30 -8.56 23.14
CA TYR A 129 2.70 -8.32 22.83
C TYR A 129 3.24 -7.31 23.84
N VAL A 130 4.39 -7.59 24.46
CA VAL A 130 4.99 -6.74 25.49
C VAL A 130 6.37 -6.32 25.01
N ILE A 131 6.53 -5.02 24.79
CA ILE A 131 7.70 -4.48 24.08
C ILE A 131 8.32 -3.39 24.93
N ASP A 132 9.57 -3.61 25.34
CA ASP A 132 10.37 -2.62 26.03
C ASP A 132 11.14 -1.77 25.02
N ILE A 133 10.97 -0.46 25.10
CA ILE A 133 11.65 0.52 24.25
C ILE A 133 12.48 1.43 25.14
N THR A 134 13.79 1.44 24.90
CA THR A 134 14.68 2.43 25.51
C THR A 134 14.50 3.78 24.83
N VAL A 135 14.21 4.80 25.64
CA VAL A 135 14.13 6.19 25.18
C VAL A 135 15.52 6.66 24.77
N LYS A 136 15.62 7.25 23.58
CA LYS A 136 16.89 7.73 23.03
C LYS A 136 16.81 9.21 22.71
N GLU A 137 17.97 9.86 22.64
CA GLU A 137 18.08 11.08 21.86
C GLU A 137 17.88 10.74 20.39
N ILE A 138 16.81 11.27 19.80
CA ILE A 138 16.54 11.12 18.37
C ILE A 138 17.11 12.34 17.65
N ASN A 139 18.15 12.13 16.86
CA ASN A 139 18.58 13.09 15.86
C ASN A 139 17.67 12.93 14.64
N LYS A 140 17.01 14.02 14.23
CA LYS A 140 16.16 14.04 13.03
C LYS A 140 16.98 13.55 11.84
N GLN A 141 16.43 12.62 11.07
CA GLN A 141 17.08 12.14 9.85
C GLN A 141 16.83 13.11 8.71
N ASP A 142 17.87 13.44 7.97
CA ASP A 142 17.81 14.38 6.86
C ASP A 142 17.25 13.68 5.61
N ILE A 143 16.19 14.24 5.01
CA ILE A 143 15.52 13.67 3.83
C ILE A 143 16.20 14.06 2.50
N LYS A 144 17.25 14.88 2.49
CA LYS A 144 17.88 15.38 1.26
C LYS A 144 18.36 14.32 0.26
N ASN A 145 18.63 13.10 0.73
CA ASN A 145 19.13 11.99 -0.08
C ASN A 145 18.00 11.02 -0.52
N VAL A 146 16.75 11.33 -0.19
CA VAL A 146 15.59 10.55 -0.63
C VAL A 146 15.40 10.78 -2.13
N HIS A 147 15.20 9.69 -2.87
CA HIS A 147 14.98 9.74 -4.31
C HIS A 147 13.65 9.07 -4.66
N VAL A 148 12.70 9.89 -5.12
CA VAL A 148 11.44 9.42 -5.68
C VAL A 148 11.63 9.29 -7.19
N PRO A 149 11.39 8.11 -7.79
CA PRO A 149 11.42 7.95 -9.24
C PRO A 149 10.27 8.74 -9.89
N ASP A 150 10.39 9.03 -11.19
CA ASP A 150 9.25 9.59 -11.94
C ASP A 150 8.05 8.64 -11.84
N LEU A 151 6.91 9.20 -11.44
CA LEU A 151 5.68 8.44 -11.17
C LEU A 151 4.80 8.28 -12.40
N GLU A 152 5.03 9.12 -13.43
CA GLU A 152 4.20 9.20 -14.62
C GLU A 152 2.70 9.39 -14.30
N THR A 153 2.35 10.25 -13.32
CA THR A 153 0.96 10.44 -12.85
C THR A 153 0.05 10.86 -14.00
N ILE A 154 -1.16 10.29 -14.07
CA ILE A 154 -2.13 10.67 -15.11
C ILE A 154 -2.61 12.11 -14.89
N ALA A 155 -2.57 12.93 -15.96
CA ALA A 155 -3.06 14.29 -15.93
C ALA A 155 -4.59 14.34 -15.75
N GLU A 156 -5.05 15.09 -14.75
CA GLU A 156 -6.46 15.45 -14.59
C GLU A 156 -6.72 16.80 -15.27
N LEU A 157 -7.15 16.77 -16.53
CA LEU A 157 -7.22 17.96 -17.40
C LEU A 157 -8.13 19.08 -16.87
N GLU A 158 -9.09 18.77 -16.00
CA GLU A 158 -9.99 19.74 -15.37
C GLU A 158 -9.48 20.21 -14.00
N ALA A 159 -8.42 19.60 -13.47
CA ALA A 159 -7.80 19.98 -12.22
C ALA A 159 -6.61 20.92 -12.47
N ASN A 160 -6.33 21.80 -11.50
CA ASN A 160 -5.13 22.62 -11.52
C ASN A 160 -3.91 21.84 -11.02
N TYR A 161 -2.71 22.40 -11.21
CA TYR A 161 -1.48 21.78 -10.70
C TYR A 161 -1.40 21.75 -9.17
N GLN A 162 -2.12 22.62 -8.44
CA GLN A 162 -2.16 22.59 -6.97
C GLN A 162 -2.80 21.31 -6.41
N ALA A 163 -3.78 20.75 -7.13
CA ALA A 163 -4.40 19.48 -6.76
C ALA A 163 -3.38 18.33 -6.63
N LEU A 164 -2.25 18.41 -7.36
CA LEU A 164 -1.21 17.38 -7.28
C LEU A 164 -0.51 17.33 -5.92
N ASN A 165 -0.43 18.44 -5.17
CA ASN A 165 0.19 18.47 -3.84
C ASN A 165 -0.59 17.62 -2.83
N GLN A 166 -1.89 17.39 -3.09
CA GLN A 166 -2.79 16.59 -2.28
C GLN A 166 -3.12 15.24 -2.92
N ASN A 167 -2.45 14.89 -4.03
CA ASN A 167 -2.70 13.62 -4.71
C ASN A 167 -2.21 12.46 -3.83
N GLU A 168 -3.15 11.60 -3.41
CA GLU A 168 -2.86 10.52 -2.47
C GLU A 168 -1.79 9.56 -2.99
N ASN A 169 -1.76 9.25 -4.29
CA ASN A 169 -0.75 8.36 -4.86
C ASN A 169 0.66 8.96 -4.75
N ILE A 170 0.81 10.26 -5.06
CA ILE A 170 2.08 10.97 -4.92
C ILE A 170 2.53 10.97 -3.45
N LEU A 171 1.63 11.34 -2.53
CA LEU A 171 1.92 11.37 -1.09
C LEU A 171 2.30 9.98 -0.56
N ASN A 172 1.59 8.92 -0.96
CA ASN A 172 1.89 7.55 -0.54
C ASN A 172 3.25 7.07 -1.04
N VAL A 173 3.63 7.42 -2.28
CA VAL A 173 4.97 7.09 -2.78
C VAL A 173 6.05 7.86 -2.04
N VAL A 174 5.84 9.15 -1.76
CA VAL A 174 6.77 9.96 -0.95
C VAL A 174 6.97 9.34 0.43
N ILE A 175 5.89 9.02 1.15
CA ILE A 175 5.93 8.35 2.46
C ILE A 175 6.70 7.04 2.39
N SER A 176 6.33 6.18 1.44
CA SER A 176 6.96 4.87 1.26
C SER A 176 8.46 5.00 0.98
N THR A 177 8.85 5.97 0.17
CA THR A 177 10.25 6.21 -0.20
C THR A 177 11.05 6.74 0.98
N ILE A 178 10.52 7.70 1.75
CA ILE A 178 11.17 8.20 2.98
C ILE A 178 11.34 7.04 3.97
N ASN A 179 10.25 6.31 4.26
CA ASN A 179 10.23 5.19 5.21
C ASN A 179 11.23 4.10 4.84
N LYS A 180 11.28 3.73 3.56
CA LYS A 180 12.22 2.73 3.06
C LYS A 180 13.67 3.21 3.11
N THR A 181 13.92 4.46 2.73
CA THR A 181 15.28 5.00 2.64
C THR A 181 15.90 5.20 4.02
N LEU A 182 15.11 5.69 4.97
CA LEU A 182 15.57 6.05 6.32
C LEU A 182 15.30 4.95 7.37
N ASN A 183 14.59 3.89 6.98
CA ASN A 183 14.10 2.84 7.87
C ASN A 183 13.31 3.43 9.06
N LEU A 184 12.36 4.31 8.74
CA LEU A 184 11.49 5.03 9.66
C LEU A 184 10.02 4.77 9.32
N VAL A 185 9.12 5.28 10.16
CA VAL A 185 7.68 5.33 9.90
C VAL A 185 7.19 6.77 10.06
N VAL A 186 7.31 7.53 8.98
CA VAL A 186 6.75 8.87 8.79
C VAL A 186 5.33 8.79 8.24
N SER A 187 4.59 9.88 8.44
CA SER A 187 3.23 10.08 7.96
C SER A 187 3.10 11.43 7.23
N GLN A 188 1.91 11.74 6.69
CA GLN A 188 1.64 13.06 6.12
C GLN A 188 1.74 14.22 7.13
N LYS A 189 1.80 13.93 8.44
CA LYS A 189 2.03 14.97 9.46
C LYS A 189 3.49 15.40 9.56
N ASP A 190 4.41 14.63 8.97
CA ASP A 190 5.85 14.84 9.09
C ASP A 190 6.43 15.68 7.95
N PHE A 191 5.65 15.92 6.89
CA PHE A 191 6.09 16.69 5.74
C PHE A 191 4.90 17.31 5.01
N TYR A 192 5.19 18.33 4.20
CA TYR A 192 4.26 18.84 3.19
C TYR A 192 4.94 18.89 1.82
N LEU A 193 4.12 19.02 0.78
CA LEU A 193 4.56 18.99 -0.61
C LEU A 193 4.12 20.27 -1.32
N THR A 194 5.03 20.87 -2.08
CA THR A 194 4.77 21.98 -3.01
C THR A 194 5.22 21.61 -4.42
N ASN A 195 4.80 22.38 -5.42
CA ASN A 195 5.28 22.23 -6.79
C ASN A 195 5.55 23.57 -7.46
N ASP A 196 6.29 23.54 -8.57
CA ASP A 196 6.75 24.70 -9.36
C ASP A 196 5.62 25.50 -10.06
N TYR A 197 4.36 25.11 -9.87
CA TYR A 197 3.16 25.82 -10.28
C TYR A 197 2.40 26.43 -9.08
N GLU A 198 3.10 26.73 -7.98
CA GLU A 198 2.58 27.51 -6.85
C GLU A 198 1.85 28.79 -7.30
N ASP A 199 0.66 29.02 -6.74
CA ASP A 199 -0.20 30.19 -6.98
C ASP A 199 -0.67 30.43 -8.42
N LYS A 200 -0.65 29.40 -9.27
CA LYS A 200 -1.18 29.48 -10.65
C LYS A 200 -2.43 28.63 -10.81
N GLU A 201 -3.52 29.24 -11.27
CA GLU A 201 -4.74 28.54 -11.69
C GLU A 201 -4.59 27.91 -13.08
N LEU A 202 -3.44 27.28 -13.36
CA LEU A 202 -3.21 26.57 -14.60
C LEU A 202 -3.73 25.13 -14.47
N LEU A 203 -4.49 24.71 -15.47
CA LEU A 203 -4.96 23.34 -15.60
C LEU A 203 -3.83 22.40 -16.03
N GLN A 204 -3.91 21.16 -15.56
CA GLN A 204 -2.93 20.14 -15.89
C GLN A 204 -2.95 19.81 -17.39
N THR A 205 -1.77 19.59 -17.95
CA THR A 205 -1.61 19.18 -19.35
C THR A 205 -0.74 17.94 -19.45
N VAL A 206 -1.11 17.02 -20.35
CA VAL A 206 -0.32 15.83 -20.65
C VAL A 206 1.07 16.22 -21.17
N GLY A 207 2.09 15.50 -20.71
CA GLY A 207 3.49 15.69 -21.07
C GLY A 207 4.21 16.74 -20.23
N THR A 208 3.51 17.46 -19.35
CA THR A 208 4.16 18.43 -18.45
C THR A 208 5.00 17.70 -17.41
N VAL A 209 6.25 18.13 -17.25
CA VAL A 209 7.10 17.72 -16.11
C VAL A 209 6.88 18.70 -14.98
N VAL A 210 6.38 18.21 -13.85
CA VAL A 210 6.15 18.99 -12.64
C VAL A 210 7.28 18.73 -11.65
N THR A 211 7.85 19.78 -11.08
CA THR A 211 8.91 19.67 -10.07
C THR A 211 8.29 19.82 -8.69
N PHE A 212 8.40 18.79 -7.88
CA PHE A 212 7.90 18.75 -6.51
C PHE A 212 9.01 19.01 -5.51
N THR A 213 8.72 19.81 -4.48
CA THR A 213 9.58 19.94 -3.30
C THR A 213 8.88 19.36 -2.10
N VAL A 214 9.51 18.37 -1.47
CA VAL A 214 9.06 17.79 -0.21
C VAL A 214 9.78 18.49 0.92
N HIS A 215 9.02 19.03 1.86
CA HIS A 215 9.51 19.78 3.00
C HIS A 215 9.21 19.02 4.29
N ALA A 216 10.23 18.68 5.07
CA ALA A 216 10.00 18.16 6.41
C ALA A 216 9.32 19.22 7.27
N GLU A 217 8.26 18.83 7.96
CA GLU A 217 7.54 19.72 8.86
C GLU A 217 8.41 20.13 10.05
N SER A 218 8.32 21.39 10.46
CA SER A 218 9.12 21.91 11.57
C SER A 218 8.88 21.15 12.88
N ASN A 219 7.64 20.72 13.10
CA ASN A 219 7.19 19.93 14.23
C ASN A 219 7.39 18.41 14.04
N SER A 220 7.87 17.94 12.88
CA SER A 220 8.24 16.52 12.74
C SER A 220 9.36 16.19 13.71
N TYR A 221 9.22 15.06 14.41
CA TYR A 221 10.22 14.58 15.36
C TYR A 221 11.18 13.56 14.73
N LEU A 222 10.88 13.07 13.54
CA LEU A 222 11.62 12.00 12.85
C LEU A 222 12.55 12.54 11.77
N ILE A 223 12.10 13.55 11.02
CA ILE A 223 12.78 14.00 9.80
C ILE A 223 13.02 15.50 9.77
N GLN A 224 13.99 15.92 8.95
CA GLN A 224 14.33 17.31 8.67
C GLN A 224 14.85 17.49 7.24
N GLY A 225 14.91 18.73 6.77
CA GLY A 225 15.43 19.08 5.45
C GLY A 225 14.39 18.97 4.35
N ASP A 226 14.86 19.12 3.11
CA ASP A 226 14.03 19.13 1.92
C ASP A 226 14.66 18.22 0.84
N PHE A 227 13.84 17.69 -0.06
CA PHE A 227 14.32 17.11 -1.31
C PHE A 227 13.38 17.44 -2.47
N ILE A 228 13.88 17.27 -3.70
CA ILE A 228 13.15 17.56 -4.93
C ILE A 228 13.01 16.28 -5.76
N PHE A 229 11.88 16.12 -6.41
CA PHE A 229 11.70 15.11 -7.47
C PHE A 229 10.84 15.65 -8.61
N THR A 230 10.89 14.98 -9.76
CA THR A 230 10.08 15.33 -10.92
C THR A 230 9.01 14.28 -11.17
N ASN A 231 7.86 14.72 -11.67
CA ASN A 231 6.77 13.85 -12.08
C ASN A 231 6.24 14.29 -13.45
N THR A 232 6.30 13.40 -14.42
CA THR A 232 5.78 13.65 -15.76
C THR A 232 4.29 13.32 -15.80
N LEU A 233 3.46 14.27 -16.21
CA LEU A 233 2.03 14.02 -16.34
C LEU A 233 1.74 13.19 -17.60
N SER A 234 1.20 11.99 -17.43
CA SER A 234 0.90 11.07 -18.53
C SER A 234 -0.56 11.16 -18.99
N ALA A 235 -0.83 10.65 -20.19
CA ALA A 235 -2.20 10.48 -20.67
C ALA A 235 -2.87 9.28 -19.98
N LYS A 236 -4.21 9.28 -19.94
CA LYS A 236 -5.00 8.08 -19.65
C LYS A 236 -4.60 6.94 -20.59
N LYS A 237 -4.74 5.70 -20.13
CA LYS A 237 -4.39 4.51 -20.89
C LYS A 237 -5.45 4.24 -21.95
N ASP A 238 -5.03 4.30 -23.21
CA ASP A 238 -5.90 4.16 -24.37
C ASP A 238 -6.32 2.69 -24.58
N LEU A 239 -7.59 2.40 -24.29
CA LEU A 239 -8.17 1.08 -24.43
C LEU A 239 -8.10 0.53 -25.86
N SER A 240 -8.01 1.38 -26.90
CA SER A 240 -7.91 0.93 -28.29
C SER A 240 -6.64 0.10 -28.55
N LEU A 241 -5.63 0.20 -27.67
CA LEU A 241 -4.39 -0.57 -27.71
C LEU A 241 -4.50 -1.96 -27.07
N VAL A 242 -5.66 -2.30 -26.52
CA VAL A 242 -5.95 -3.60 -25.90
C VAL A 242 -6.47 -4.57 -26.94
N THR A 243 -6.08 -5.84 -26.82
CA THR A 243 -6.61 -6.91 -27.68
C THR A 243 -6.89 -8.14 -26.83
N ILE A 244 -8.12 -8.62 -26.88
CA ILE A 244 -8.52 -9.91 -26.32
C ILE A 244 -8.76 -10.86 -27.49
N LYS A 245 -8.09 -12.02 -27.49
CA LYS A 245 -8.29 -13.04 -28.52
C LYS A 245 -9.72 -13.61 -28.42
N PRO A 246 -10.31 -14.03 -29.55
CA PRO A 246 -11.59 -14.71 -29.53
C PRO A 246 -11.59 -15.88 -28.53
N CYS A 247 -12.65 -15.97 -27.73
CA CYS A 247 -12.78 -16.97 -26.67
C CYS A 247 -14.22 -17.50 -26.58
N GLN A 248 -14.41 -18.55 -25.80
CA GLN A 248 -15.68 -19.25 -25.68
C GLN A 248 -16.26 -19.09 -24.29
N PHE A 249 -17.57 -18.89 -24.22
CA PHE A 249 -18.34 -18.78 -22.99
C PHE A 249 -19.56 -19.70 -23.04
N PRO A 250 -19.96 -20.31 -21.91
CA PRO A 250 -21.19 -21.10 -21.89
C PRO A 250 -22.40 -20.21 -22.18
N ALA A 251 -23.27 -20.66 -23.07
CA ALA A 251 -24.55 -20.02 -23.33
C ALA A 251 -25.52 -20.31 -22.18
N ASP A 252 -26.22 -19.28 -21.71
CA ASP A 252 -27.41 -19.46 -20.86
C ASP A 252 -28.65 -19.12 -21.68
N VAL A 253 -29.27 -20.16 -22.26
CA VAL A 253 -30.45 -20.02 -23.13
C VAL A 253 -31.69 -19.48 -22.42
N THR A 254 -31.64 -19.37 -21.09
CA THR A 254 -32.70 -18.76 -20.27
C THR A 254 -32.43 -17.29 -19.94
N ALA A 255 -31.19 -16.83 -20.13
CA ALA A 255 -30.76 -15.46 -19.91
C ALA A 255 -30.75 -14.66 -21.22
N THR A 256 -30.79 -13.33 -21.10
CA THR A 256 -30.65 -12.45 -22.25
C THR A 256 -29.18 -12.14 -22.54
N TYR A 257 -28.90 -11.51 -23.68
CA TYR A 257 -27.54 -11.05 -23.98
C TYR A 257 -27.05 -9.95 -23.03
N ASP A 258 -27.93 -9.14 -22.43
CA ASP A 258 -27.51 -8.13 -21.44
C ASP A 258 -26.87 -8.78 -20.20
N ASN A 259 -27.27 -10.00 -19.83
CA ASN A 259 -26.62 -10.72 -18.74
C ASN A 259 -25.12 -11.00 -18.99
N LEU A 260 -24.64 -10.98 -20.24
CA LEU A 260 -23.22 -11.10 -20.54
C LEU A 260 -22.42 -9.86 -20.10
N ASN A 261 -23.05 -8.69 -20.09
CA ASN A 261 -22.43 -7.43 -19.67
C ASN A 261 -22.09 -7.41 -18.17
N GLN A 262 -22.76 -8.26 -17.39
CA GLN A 262 -22.57 -8.41 -15.94
C GLN A 262 -21.83 -9.71 -15.58
N ASN A 263 -21.37 -10.47 -16.57
CA ASN A 263 -20.74 -11.77 -16.32
C ASN A 263 -19.37 -11.59 -15.64
N GLU A 264 -19.26 -12.05 -14.39
CA GLU A 264 -18.06 -11.89 -13.58
C GLU A 264 -16.79 -12.47 -14.24
N LYS A 265 -16.91 -13.56 -15.00
CA LYS A 265 -15.75 -14.16 -15.70
C LYS A 265 -15.28 -13.29 -16.86
N ILE A 266 -16.21 -12.69 -17.61
CA ILE A 266 -15.88 -11.74 -18.69
C ILE A 266 -15.23 -10.50 -18.09
N ILE A 267 -15.83 -9.93 -17.03
CA ILE A 267 -15.32 -8.76 -16.32
C ILE A 267 -13.92 -9.02 -15.76
N ALA A 268 -13.71 -10.13 -15.05
CA ALA A 268 -12.41 -10.49 -14.48
C ALA A 268 -11.34 -10.68 -15.57
N MET A 269 -11.72 -11.24 -16.72
CA MET A 269 -10.82 -11.36 -17.87
C MET A 269 -10.42 -9.99 -18.41
N ILE A 270 -11.37 -9.06 -18.58
CA ILE A 270 -11.10 -7.69 -19.05
C ILE A 270 -10.16 -6.98 -18.08
N ILE A 271 -10.50 -6.96 -16.78
CA ILE A 271 -9.68 -6.36 -15.72
C ILE A 271 -8.24 -6.90 -15.78
N LYS A 272 -8.08 -8.22 -15.86
CA LYS A 272 -6.76 -8.85 -15.94
C LYS A 272 -5.98 -8.43 -17.18
N VAL A 273 -6.61 -8.44 -18.36
CA VAL A 273 -5.91 -8.11 -19.62
C VAL A 273 -5.52 -6.64 -19.67
N VAL A 274 -6.44 -5.73 -19.34
CA VAL A 274 -6.18 -4.29 -19.33
C VAL A 274 -5.12 -3.95 -18.28
N GLY A 275 -5.29 -4.46 -17.05
CA GLY A 275 -4.33 -4.24 -15.96
C GLY A 275 -2.94 -4.76 -16.29
N THR A 276 -2.83 -5.93 -16.94
CA THR A 276 -1.53 -6.47 -17.39
C THR A 276 -0.93 -5.64 -18.52
N LYS A 277 -1.74 -5.22 -19.50
CA LYS A 277 -1.29 -4.47 -20.68
C LYS A 277 -0.66 -3.13 -20.30
N PHE A 278 -1.27 -2.44 -19.34
CA PHE A 278 -0.83 -1.11 -18.93
C PHE A 278 -0.07 -1.08 -17.60
N ASN A 279 0.05 -2.23 -16.92
CA ASN A 279 0.62 -2.34 -15.58
C ASN A 279 -0.06 -1.38 -14.57
N VAL A 280 -1.39 -1.38 -14.57
CA VAL A 280 -2.22 -0.54 -13.69
C VAL A 280 -3.29 -1.37 -12.99
N LEU A 281 -3.78 -0.89 -11.84
CA LEU A 281 -4.95 -1.47 -11.19
C LEU A 281 -6.20 -0.96 -11.90
N VAL A 282 -7.04 -1.87 -12.38
CA VAL A 282 -8.31 -1.57 -13.06
C VAL A 282 -9.44 -2.22 -12.27
N THR A 283 -10.55 -1.50 -12.12
CA THR A 283 -11.76 -1.99 -11.46
C THR A 283 -12.94 -1.96 -12.43
N ILE A 284 -14.06 -2.57 -12.02
CA ILE A 284 -15.32 -2.50 -12.79
C ILE A 284 -15.87 -1.07 -12.88
N HIS A 285 -15.40 -0.15 -12.05
CA HIS A 285 -15.81 1.26 -12.09
C HIS A 285 -15.07 2.07 -13.15
N ASP A 286 -14.02 1.52 -13.77
CA ASP A 286 -13.22 2.23 -14.77
C ASP A 286 -13.75 2.07 -16.20
N PHE A 287 -14.61 1.08 -16.43
CA PHE A 287 -15.14 0.79 -17.75
C PHE A 287 -16.60 0.31 -17.68
N GLN A 288 -17.28 0.45 -18.81
CA GLN A 288 -18.57 -0.17 -19.07
C GLN A 288 -18.41 -1.29 -20.11
N LEU A 289 -19.22 -2.33 -19.98
CA LEU A 289 -19.26 -3.47 -20.87
C LEU A 289 -20.65 -3.51 -21.54
N THR A 290 -20.67 -3.55 -22.87
CA THR A 290 -21.89 -3.78 -23.65
C THR A 290 -21.62 -4.83 -24.73
N ASN A 291 -22.63 -5.19 -25.52
CA ASN A 291 -22.45 -6.11 -26.64
C ASN A 291 -23.33 -5.76 -27.85
N ASP A 292 -23.08 -6.44 -28.98
CA ASP A 292 -23.74 -6.16 -30.27
C ASP A 292 -25.14 -6.78 -30.43
N LYS A 293 -25.69 -7.43 -29.41
CA LYS A 293 -27.00 -8.09 -29.47
C LYS A 293 -28.08 -7.27 -28.77
N PRO A 294 -29.37 -7.47 -29.13
CA PRO A 294 -30.48 -6.85 -28.42
C PRO A 294 -30.54 -7.30 -26.95
N ASP A 295 -30.72 -6.34 -26.04
CA ASP A 295 -30.68 -6.56 -24.58
C ASP A 295 -31.75 -7.56 -24.10
N ASP A 296 -32.88 -7.63 -24.79
CA ASP A 296 -34.05 -8.47 -24.47
C ASP A 296 -34.05 -9.84 -25.17
N ALA A 297 -33.10 -10.07 -26.09
CA ALA A 297 -33.01 -11.34 -26.80
C ALA A 297 -32.29 -12.40 -25.96
N ASN A 298 -32.85 -13.62 -25.93
CA ASN A 298 -32.21 -14.75 -25.27
C ASN A 298 -30.93 -15.19 -25.99
N GLN A 299 -29.97 -15.69 -25.21
CA GLN A 299 -28.73 -16.22 -25.73
C GLN A 299 -28.98 -17.49 -26.55
N VAL A 300 -28.20 -17.66 -27.63
CA VAL A 300 -28.28 -18.82 -28.52
C VAL A 300 -26.91 -19.47 -28.67
N VAL A 301 -26.85 -20.78 -28.44
CA VAL A 301 -25.64 -21.60 -28.63
C VAL A 301 -25.12 -21.48 -30.07
N GLY A 302 -23.80 -21.39 -30.23
CA GLY A 302 -23.11 -21.20 -31.50
C GLY A 302 -23.10 -19.74 -31.99
N THR A 303 -23.69 -18.82 -31.23
CA THR A 303 -23.72 -17.40 -31.60
C THR A 303 -22.42 -16.71 -31.27
N ASN A 304 -21.98 -15.90 -32.22
CA ASN A 304 -20.87 -14.96 -32.02
C ASN A 304 -21.41 -13.63 -31.50
N VAL A 305 -20.86 -13.17 -30.38
CA VAL A 305 -21.18 -11.89 -29.73
C VAL A 305 -19.92 -11.02 -29.75
N ILE A 306 -20.07 -9.76 -30.15
CA ILE A 306 -19.02 -8.75 -30.08
C ILE A 306 -19.24 -7.98 -28.78
N MET A 307 -18.34 -8.16 -27.84
CA MET A 307 -18.29 -7.40 -26.60
C MET A 307 -17.58 -6.07 -26.86
N ILE A 308 -18.12 -4.99 -26.30
CA ILE A 308 -17.59 -3.63 -26.41
C ILE A 308 -17.23 -3.17 -25.01
N VAL A 309 -15.97 -2.78 -24.83
CA VAL A 309 -15.46 -2.25 -23.56
C VAL A 309 -15.10 -0.79 -23.77
N SER A 310 -15.72 0.10 -23.02
CA SER A 310 -15.48 1.54 -23.12
C SER A 310 -15.09 2.09 -21.75
N ALA A 311 -14.12 2.99 -21.69
CA ALA A 311 -13.84 3.73 -20.48
C ALA A 311 -15.09 4.50 -20.06
N VAL A 312 -15.39 4.54 -18.76
CA VAL A 312 -16.45 5.43 -18.27
C VAL A 312 -15.94 6.87 -18.26
N PRO A 313 -16.81 7.89 -18.45
CA PRO A 313 -16.38 9.29 -18.44
C PRO A 313 -15.66 9.72 -17.15
N THR A 314 -16.02 9.10 -16.02
CA THR A 314 -15.43 9.35 -14.70
C THR A 314 -14.16 8.56 -14.44
N SER A 315 -13.68 7.71 -15.36
CA SER A 315 -12.45 6.96 -15.14
C SER A 315 -11.27 7.93 -15.11
N LEU A 316 -10.46 7.82 -14.06
CA LEU A 316 -9.23 8.59 -13.93
C LEU A 316 -8.05 7.92 -14.67
N ILE A 317 -8.24 6.69 -15.15
CA ILE A 317 -7.13 5.84 -15.63
C ILE A 317 -7.26 5.50 -17.11
N LEU A 318 -8.48 5.25 -17.59
CA LEU A 318 -8.74 4.70 -18.93
C LEU A 318 -9.39 5.72 -19.85
N ASP A 319 -9.13 5.58 -21.14
CA ASP A 319 -9.81 6.33 -22.21
C ASP A 319 -10.13 5.42 -23.40
N ASN A 320 -11.00 5.89 -24.29
CA ASN A 320 -11.47 5.22 -25.50
C ASN A 320 -12.16 3.87 -25.24
N SER A 321 -12.15 2.99 -26.24
CA SER A 321 -12.82 1.70 -26.22
C SER A 321 -12.08 0.66 -27.06
N PHE A 322 -12.38 -0.61 -26.82
CA PHE A 322 -12.01 -1.71 -27.71
C PHE A 322 -13.15 -2.73 -27.81
N GLN A 323 -13.02 -3.64 -28.77
CA GLN A 323 -13.99 -4.71 -28.99
C GLN A 323 -13.30 -6.06 -29.04
N PHE A 324 -14.00 -7.10 -28.60
CA PHE A 324 -13.53 -8.48 -28.75
C PHE A 324 -14.70 -9.44 -28.97
N LYS A 325 -14.40 -10.60 -29.54
CA LYS A 325 -15.41 -11.59 -29.92
C LYS A 325 -15.47 -12.71 -28.89
N ILE A 326 -16.68 -13.09 -28.50
CA ILE A 326 -16.95 -14.35 -27.80
C ILE A 326 -17.87 -15.25 -28.64
N GLU A 327 -17.70 -16.55 -28.49
CA GLU A 327 -18.58 -17.58 -29.04
C GLU A 327 -19.32 -18.25 -27.88
N LEU A 328 -20.66 -18.28 -27.96
CA LEU A 328 -21.50 -18.95 -26.98
C LEU A 328 -21.58 -20.45 -27.25
N LYS A 329 -21.35 -21.29 -26.24
CA LYS A 329 -21.31 -22.75 -26.33
C LYS A 329 -22.30 -23.44 -25.42
#